data_AF-K0I3A4-F1
#
_entry.id   AF-K0I3A4-F1
#
_cell.length_a   1.000
_cell.length_b   1.000
_cell.length_c   1.000
_cell.angle_alpha   90.00
_cell.angle_beta   90.00
_cell.angle_gamma   90.00
#
_symmetry.space_group_name_H-M   'P 1'
#
loop_
_entity.id
_entity.type
_entity.pdbx_description
1 polymer ?
#
loop_
_entity_poly.entity_id
_entity_poly.type
_entity_poly.pdbx_seq_one_letter_code
_entity_poly.pdbx_strand_id
1 'polypeptide(L)'
;MSGRIYIAGPMTGLPDLNFPAFHAEAQRLRAAGWHVENPAEINPDPAAGWEACMRKDIARLVLCDAICLLPGWSRSRGASIEHFVAVHLGLAVIYHEPPTAQALQFSRSI
;
A
#
# COMPACT_ATOMS: atom_id res chain seq x y z
N MET A 1 15.38 -0.47 11.83
CA MET A 1 14.00 -0.25 11.35
C MET A 1 13.64 1.19 11.64
N SER A 2 13.05 1.88 10.67
CA SER A 2 12.59 3.27 10.78
C SER A 2 11.23 3.44 11.46
N GLY A 3 10.49 2.34 11.67
CA GLY A 3 9.15 2.34 12.25
C GLY A 3 8.08 2.86 11.29
N ARG A 4 8.33 2.75 9.98
CA ARG A 4 7.46 3.28 8.92
C ARG A 4 6.69 2.17 8.22
N ILE A 5 5.41 2.40 7.97
CA ILE A 5 4.53 1.47 7.26
C ILE A 5 3.75 2.18 6.15
N TYR A 6 3.68 1.56 4.99
CA TYR A 6 2.89 2.04 3.85
C TYR A 6 1.55 1.31 3.77
N ILE A 7 0.45 2.00 3.46
CA ILE A 7 -0.86 1.37 3.23
C ILE A 7 -1.11 1.27 1.72
N ALA A 8 -1.52 0.08 1.26
CA ALA A 8 -1.82 -0.18 -0.15
C ALA A 8 -3.19 -0.85 -0.31
N GLY A 9 -3.94 -0.47 -1.35
CA GLY A 9 -5.29 -0.97 -1.57
C GLY A 9 -5.93 -0.46 -2.87
N PRO A 10 -7.15 -0.92 -3.22
CA PRO A 10 -7.90 -0.38 -4.34
C PRO A 10 -8.41 1.04 -4.04
N MET A 11 -8.35 1.93 -5.04
CA MET A 11 -8.90 3.30 -4.98
C MET A 11 -9.82 3.58 -6.17
N THR A 12 -9.29 3.50 -7.40
CA THR A 12 -10.05 3.79 -8.62
C THR A 12 -11.27 2.89 -8.76
N GLY A 13 -12.43 3.51 -9.04
CA GLY A 13 -13.70 2.80 -9.23
C GLY A 13 -14.47 2.47 -7.95
N LEU A 14 -13.96 2.87 -6.78
CA LEU A 14 -14.67 2.78 -5.50
C LEU A 14 -15.24 4.15 -5.08
N PRO A 15 -16.34 4.17 -4.28
CA PRO A 15 -16.85 5.40 -3.68
C PRO A 15 -15.75 6.13 -2.91
N ASP A 16 -15.70 7.46 -3.06
CA ASP A 16 -14.74 8.35 -2.40
C ASP A 16 -13.27 7.89 -2.52
N LEU A 17 -12.93 7.23 -3.63
CA LEU A 17 -11.61 6.65 -3.88
C LEU A 17 -11.13 5.70 -2.76
N ASN A 18 -12.07 5.11 -2.02
CA ASN A 18 -11.82 4.27 -0.86
C ASN A 18 -11.09 4.99 0.30
N PHE A 19 -11.02 6.32 0.30
CA PHE A 19 -10.34 7.11 1.34
C PHE A 19 -10.77 6.76 2.76
N PRO A 20 -12.06 6.48 3.06
CA PRO A 20 -12.47 6.08 4.41
C PRO A 20 -11.72 4.83 4.93
N ALA A 21 -11.49 3.82 4.08
CA ALA A 21 -10.75 2.62 4.48
C ALA A 21 -9.26 2.92 4.74
N PHE A 22 -8.63 3.73 3.87
CA PHE A 22 -7.24 4.16 4.05
C PHE A 22 -7.05 4.96 5.34
N HIS A 23 -7.94 5.91 5.62
CA HIS A 23 -7.86 6.72 6.84
C HIS A 23 -8.14 5.92 8.11
N ALA A 24 -9.11 5.00 8.08
CA ALA A 24 -9.37 4.11 9.21
C ALA A 24 -8.16 3.23 9.55
N GLU A 25 -7.51 2.66 8.53
CA GLU A 25 -6.32 1.85 8.73
C GLU A 25 -5.12 2.69 9.18
N ALA A 26 -4.96 3.89 8.63
CA ALA A 26 -3.93 4.82 9.07
C ALA A 26 -4.09 5.20 10.54
N GLN A 27 -5.33 5.44 10.99
CA GLN A 27 -5.62 5.70 12.39
C GLN A 27 -5.25 4.51 13.28
N ARG A 28 -5.63 3.28 12.88
CA ARG A 28 -5.31 2.05 13.63
C ARG A 28 -3.81 1.85 13.77
N LEU A 29 -3.04 2.02 12.69
CA LEU A 29 -1.59 1.83 12.67
C LEU A 29 -0.85 2.93 13.43
N ARG A 30 -1.30 4.20 13.33
CA ARG A 30 -0.78 5.31 14.14
C ARG A 30 -1.02 5.07 15.63
N ALA A 31 -2.20 4.59 16.01
CA ALA A 31 -2.51 4.22 17.40
C ALA A 31 -1.63 3.06 17.90
N ALA A 32 -1.14 2.20 17.01
CA ALA A 32 -0.18 1.15 17.31
C ALA A 32 1.30 1.63 17.29
N GLY A 33 1.56 2.93 17.09
CA GLY A 33 2.89 3.54 17.17
C GLY A 33 3.66 3.62 15.85
N TRP A 34 3.04 3.30 14.71
CA TRP A 34 3.71 3.39 13.41
C TRP A 34 3.70 4.81 12.85
N HIS A 35 4.77 5.18 12.14
CA HIS A 35 4.72 6.28 11.19
C HIS A 35 4.08 5.79 9.89
N VAL A 36 2.87 6.27 9.59
CA VAL A 36 2.07 5.76 8.47
C VAL A 36 2.21 6.65 7.24
N GLU A 37 2.58 6.02 6.14
CA GLU A 37 2.53 6.56 4.79
C GLU A 37 1.22 6.10 4.13
N ASN A 38 0.35 7.07 3.84
CA ASN A 38 -0.99 6.81 3.33
C ASN A 38 -1.17 7.48 1.96
N PRO A 39 -1.32 6.73 0.86
CA PRO A 39 -1.50 7.32 -0.47
C PRO A 39 -2.72 8.25 -0.60
N ALA A 40 -3.77 8.06 0.22
CA ALA A 40 -4.90 8.99 0.28
C ALA A 40 -4.51 10.39 0.83
N GLU A 41 -3.42 10.48 1.59
CA GLU A 41 -2.86 11.73 2.10
C GLU A 41 -1.72 12.28 1.21
N ILE A 42 -1.01 11.40 0.49
CA ILE A 42 0.10 11.75 -0.41
C ILE A 42 -0.41 12.32 -1.74
N ASN A 43 -1.52 11.79 -2.26
CA ASN A 43 -2.14 12.19 -3.53
C ASN A 43 -3.55 12.76 -3.32
N PRO A 44 -3.68 13.94 -2.70
CA PRO A 44 -5.00 14.54 -2.44
C PRO A 44 -5.63 15.14 -3.71
N ASP A 45 -4.85 15.35 -4.77
CA ASP A 45 -5.33 15.95 -6.02
C ASP A 45 -5.94 14.87 -6.95
N PRO A 46 -7.27 14.89 -7.18
CA PRO A 46 -7.94 13.92 -8.04
C PRO A 46 -7.64 14.13 -9.53
N ALA A 47 -7.07 15.27 -9.93
CA ALA A 47 -6.67 15.54 -11.31
C ALA A 47 -5.27 14.99 -11.64
N ALA A 48 -4.52 14.51 -10.64
CA ALA A 48 -3.19 13.97 -10.87
C ALA A 48 -3.24 12.68 -11.71
N GLY A 49 -2.39 12.61 -12.73
CA GLY A 49 -2.29 11.41 -13.57
C GLY A 49 -1.76 10.21 -12.79
N TRP A 50 -2.25 9.02 -13.15
CA TRP A 50 -1.91 7.75 -12.48
C TRP A 50 -0.40 7.53 -12.31
N GLU A 51 0.40 7.81 -13.34
CA GLU A 51 1.86 7.64 -13.30
C GLU A 51 2.54 8.59 -12.31
N ALA A 52 2.03 9.82 -12.18
CA ALA A 52 2.57 10.79 -11.24
C ALA A 52 2.27 10.38 -9.79
N CYS A 53 1.06 9.89 -9.52
CA CYS A 53 0.69 9.32 -8.21
C CYS A 53 1.56 8.12 -7.87
N MET A 54 1.67 7.14 -8.78
CA MET A 54 2.48 5.94 -8.55
C MET A 54 3.96 6.26 -8.28
N ARG A 55 4.54 7.28 -8.93
CA ARG A 55 5.92 7.70 -8.66
C ARG A 55 6.09 8.22 -7.23
N LYS A 56 5.14 9.02 -6.74
CA LYS A 56 5.15 9.52 -5.34
C LYS A 56 4.97 8.38 -4.35
N ASP A 57 4.05 7.48 -4.65
CA ASP A 57 3.71 6.32 -3.82
C ASP A 57 4.91 5.38 -3.68
N ILE A 58 5.54 5.00 -4.79
CA ILE A 58 6.75 4.17 -4.78
C ILE A 58 7.89 4.89 -4.03
N ALA A 59 8.11 6.18 -4.29
CA ALA A 59 9.15 6.94 -3.60
C ALA A 59 8.96 6.95 -2.07
N ARG A 60 7.71 6.80 -1.61
CA ARG A 60 7.40 6.73 -0.18
C ARG A 60 7.46 5.32 0.38
N LEU A 61 6.95 4.34 -0.37
CA LEU A 61 7.00 2.92 -0.04
C LEU A 61 8.44 2.44 0.20
N VAL A 62 9.39 2.80 -0.66
CA VAL A 62 10.78 2.31 -0.56
C VAL A 62 11.53 2.79 0.69
N LEU A 63 10.96 3.74 1.43
CA LEU A 63 11.49 4.22 2.70
C LEU A 63 10.88 3.50 3.92
N CYS A 64 9.90 2.61 3.70
CA CYS A 64 9.18 1.93 4.76
C CYS A 64 9.84 0.61 5.15
N ASP A 65 9.58 0.15 6.38
CA ASP A 65 9.97 -1.18 6.85
C ASP A 65 8.87 -2.23 6.59
N ALA A 66 7.63 -1.76 6.39
CA ALA A 66 6.47 -2.63 6.20
C ALA A 66 5.47 -2.03 5.19
N ILE A 67 4.63 -2.92 4.64
CA ILE A 67 3.44 -2.58 3.86
C ILE A 67 2.21 -3.28 4.47
N CYS A 68 1.09 -2.57 4.56
CA CYS A 68 -0.20 -3.10 4.95
C CYS A 68 -1.18 -3.07 3.77
N LEU A 69 -1.71 -4.23 3.41
CA LEU A 69 -2.55 -4.43 2.24
C LEU A 69 -4.01 -4.56 2.65
N LEU A 70 -4.84 -3.62 2.18
CA LEU A 70 -6.28 -3.57 2.39
C LEU A 70 -7.02 -4.67 1.59
N PRO A 71 -8.27 -5.00 1.94
CA PRO A 71 -9.08 -5.94 1.16
C PRO A 71 -9.17 -5.57 -0.33
N GLY A 72 -9.11 -6.57 -1.20
CA GLY A 72 -9.09 -6.41 -2.66
C GLY A 72 -7.78 -5.91 -3.26
N TRP A 73 -6.70 -5.79 -2.49
CA TRP A 73 -5.39 -5.30 -2.98
C TRP A 73 -4.90 -6.06 -4.22
N SER A 74 -5.10 -7.38 -4.26
CA SER A 74 -4.60 -8.26 -5.33
C SER A 74 -5.22 -7.96 -6.70
N ARG A 75 -6.38 -7.29 -6.72
CA ARG A 75 -7.08 -6.85 -7.94
C ARG A 75 -6.76 -5.39 -8.29
N SER A 76 -6.09 -4.64 -7.41
CA SER A 76 -5.70 -3.25 -7.65
C SER A 76 -4.37 -3.23 -8.41
N ARG A 77 -4.36 -2.62 -9.61
CA ARG A 77 -3.13 -2.46 -10.39
C ARG A 77 -2.02 -1.75 -9.59
N GLY A 78 -2.35 -0.70 -8.85
CA GLY A 78 -1.40 0.04 -8.02
C GLY A 78 -0.88 -0.81 -6.85
N ALA A 79 -1.80 -1.37 -6.05
CA ALA A 79 -1.43 -2.14 -4.86
C ALA A 79 -0.65 -3.42 -5.20
N SER A 80 -0.91 -4.05 -6.35
CA SER A 80 -0.13 -5.19 -6.82
C SER A 80 1.31 -4.80 -7.20
N ILE A 81 1.52 -3.62 -7.77
CA ILE A 81 2.87 -3.10 -8.05
C ILE A 81 3.61 -2.80 -6.73
N GLU A 82 2.93 -2.14 -5.79
CA GLU A 82 3.49 -1.80 -4.49
C GLU A 82 3.84 -3.05 -3.68
N HIS A 83 2.98 -4.07 -3.67
CA HIS A 83 3.26 -5.37 -3.06
C HIS A 83 4.49 -6.03 -3.68
N PHE A 84 4.58 -6.07 -5.00
CA PHE A 84 5.73 -6.62 -5.70
C PHE A 84 7.03 -5.94 -5.28
N VAL A 85 7.05 -4.60 -5.27
CA VAL A 85 8.21 -3.80 -4.83
C VAL A 85 8.55 -4.11 -3.36
N ALA A 86 7.56 -4.12 -2.48
CA ALA A 86 7.76 -4.37 -1.05
C ALA A 86 8.38 -5.75 -0.78
N VAL A 87 7.88 -6.80 -1.43
CA VAL A 87 8.41 -8.16 -1.30
C VAL A 87 9.87 -8.24 -1.75
N HIS A 88 10.22 -7.65 -2.90
CA HIS A 88 11.59 -7.72 -3.43
C HIS A 88 12.59 -6.85 -2.66
N LEU A 89 12.11 -5.84 -1.95
CA LEU A 89 12.91 -5.04 -1.03
C LEU A 89 12.98 -5.62 0.39
N GLY A 90 12.30 -6.75 0.65
CA GLY A 90 12.33 -7.41 1.95
C GLY A 90 11.52 -6.70 3.05
N LEU A 91 10.52 -5.89 2.67
CA LEU A 91 9.61 -5.27 3.64
C LEU A 91 8.72 -6.34 4.29
N ALA A 92 8.35 -6.09 5.55
CA ALA A 92 7.32 -6.90 6.20
C ALA A 92 5.96 -6.66 5.52
N VAL A 93 5.24 -7.73 5.17
CA VAL A 93 3.94 -7.63 4.50
C VAL A 93 2.83 -8.06 5.43
N ILE A 94 1.86 -7.17 5.65
CA ILE A 94 0.67 -7.41 6.47
C ILE A 94 -0.54 -7.46 5.55
N TYR A 95 -1.28 -8.56 5.58
CA TYR A 95 -2.43 -8.79 4.72
C TYR A 95 -3.75 -8.71 5.52
N HIS A 96 -4.72 -7.90 5.06
CA HIS A 96 -6.10 -7.95 5.57
C HIS A 96 -6.93 -9.08 4.93
N GLU A 97 -6.54 -9.53 3.74
CA GLU A 97 -7.08 -10.72 3.08
C GLU A 97 -5.93 -11.65 2.69
N PRO A 98 -6.07 -12.98 2.82
CA PRO A 98 -5.00 -13.90 2.46
C PRO A 98 -4.57 -13.69 1.00
N PRO A 99 -3.25 -13.69 0.71
CA PRO A 99 -2.76 -13.53 -0.65
C PRO A 99 -3.25 -14.69 -1.52
N THR A 100 -3.55 -14.39 -2.78
CA THR A 100 -3.83 -15.43 -3.77
C THR A 100 -2.57 -16.25 -4.06
N ALA A 101 -2.74 -17.47 -4.59
CA ALA A 101 -1.60 -18.33 -4.94
C ALA A 101 -0.61 -17.63 -5.90
N GLN A 102 -1.11 -16.77 -6.78
CA GLN A 102 -0.31 -15.98 -7.72
C GLN A 102 0.54 -14.92 -7.00
N ALA A 103 -0.01 -14.25 -5.99
CA ALA A 103 0.72 -13.26 -5.18
C ALA A 103 1.89 -13.88 -4.39
N LEU A 104 1.76 -15.15 -3.98
CA LEU A 104 2.79 -15.89 -3.24
C LEU A 104 3.96 -16.36 -4.13
N GLN A 105 3.80 -16.39 -5.45
CA GLN A 105 4.86 -16.81 -6.37
C GLN A 105 6.01 -15.79 -6.42
N PHE A 106 5.73 -14.52 -6.12
CA PHE A 106 6.72 -13.43 -6.16
C PHE A 106 7.65 -13.38 -4.93
N SER A 107 7.45 -14.22 -3.91
CA SER A 107 8.27 -14.22 -2.69
C SER A 107 9.40 -15.25 -2.67
N ARG A 108 9.62 -15.99 -3.77
CA ARG A 108 10.48 -17.18 -3.79
C ARG A 108 11.70 -17.08 -4.72
N SER A 109 12.02 -15.89 -5.23
CA SER A 109 13.14 -15.71 -6.15
C SER A 109 14.37 -15.16 -5.44
N ILE A 110 15.20 -16.06 -4.91
CA ILE A 110 16.66 -15.94 -4.86
C ILE A 110 17.27 -17.32 -5.07
#